data_AF-A0A4V6M1Q8-F1
#
_entry.id   AF-A0A4V6M1Q8-F1
#
_cell.length_a   1.000
_cell.length_b   1.000
_cell.length_c   1.000
_cell.angle_alpha   90.00
_cell.angle_beta   90.00
_cell.angle_gamma   90.00
#
_symmetry.space_group_name_H-M   'P 1'
#
loop_
_entity.id
_entity.type
_entity.pdbx_description
1 polymer ?
#
loop_
_entity_poly.entity_id
_entity_poly.type
_entity_poly.pdbx_seq_one_letter_code
_entity_poly.pdbx_strand_id
1 'polypeptide(L)'
;MEVVIPTRATDVFDPGTGEVRTGNMAGWFIGTNYDGQSFFVRHAYFLRANEPYEKLKKALRAEIDEGEWSRLCAATSQPFAPPSSGRIAVKVINHFGDEVLKVCPVLTKSPGRSK
;
A
#
# COMPACT_ATOMS: atom_id res chain seq x y z
N MET A 1 17.34 -1.67 -11.10
CA MET A 1 16.11 -2.47 -11.20
C MET A 1 15.15 -1.88 -10.20
N GLU A 2 13.94 -1.55 -10.65
CA GLU A 2 12.91 -0.93 -9.80
C GLU A 2 11.84 -1.96 -9.46
N VAL A 3 11.14 -1.73 -8.36
CA VAL A 3 10.06 -2.57 -7.86
C VAL A 3 8.73 -1.85 -8.09
N VAL A 4 7.76 -2.57 -8.66
CA VAL A 4 6.38 -2.11 -8.84
C VAL A 4 5.45 -3.18 -8.29
N ILE A 5 4.49 -2.77 -7.46
CA ILE A 5 3.60 -3.69 -6.76
C ILE A 5 2.16 -3.42 -7.21
N PRO A 6 1.46 -4.40 -7.80
CA PRO A 6 0.02 -4.34 -7.97
C PRO A 6 -0.68 -4.76 -6.68
N THR A 7 -1.83 -4.16 -6.42
CA THR A 7 -2.72 -4.50 -5.29
C THR A 7 -4.06 -5.00 -5.80
N ARG A 8 -4.65 -5.93 -5.05
CA ARG A 8 -6.00 -6.46 -5.26
C ARG A 8 -6.80 -6.33 -3.98
N ALA A 9 -8.12 -6.41 -4.13
CA ALA A 9 -9.06 -6.41 -3.01
C ALA A 9 -8.75 -7.51 -1.99
N THR A 10 -9.21 -7.29 -0.76
CA THR A 10 -9.15 -8.28 0.33
C THR A 10 -10.40 -9.13 0.33
N ASP A 11 -10.25 -10.44 0.54
CA ASP A 11 -11.39 -11.31 0.81
C ASP A 11 -11.78 -11.23 2.29
N VAL A 12 -13.08 -11.16 2.55
CA VAL A 12 -13.67 -11.03 3.89
C VAL A 12 -14.56 -12.25 4.13
N PHE A 13 -14.35 -12.92 5.27
CA PHE A 13 -15.17 -14.03 5.72
C PHE A 13 -16.33 -13.53 6.59
N ASP A 14 -17.55 -13.91 6.23
CA ASP A 14 -18.76 -13.62 7.00
C ASP A 14 -19.07 -14.82 7.92
N PRO A 15 -18.88 -14.70 9.24
CA PRO A 15 -19.08 -15.83 10.16
C PRO A 15 -20.56 -16.21 10.34
N GLY A 16 -21.51 -15.33 10.00
CA GLY A 16 -22.94 -15.60 10.12
C GLY A 16 -23.45 -16.46 8.97
N THR A 17 -22.88 -16.31 7.77
CA THR A 17 -23.26 -17.07 6.57
C THR A 17 -22.27 -18.18 6.20
N GLY A 18 -21.03 -18.09 6.68
CA GLY A 18 -19.93 -18.98 6.30
C GLY A 18 -19.35 -18.68 4.91
N GLU A 19 -19.74 -17.58 4.27
CA GLU A 19 -19.28 -17.22 2.93
C GLU A 19 -18.01 -16.37 2.96
N VAL A 20 -17.19 -16.50 1.91
CA VAL A 20 -16.09 -15.57 1.62
C VAL A 20 -16.52 -14.67 0.47
N ARG A 21 -16.43 -13.36 0.68
CA ARG A 21 -16.77 -12.34 -0.32
C ARG A 21 -15.55 -11.47 -0.60
N THR A 22 -15.34 -11.09 -1.85
CA THR A 22 -14.33 -10.08 -2.19
C THR A 22 -14.80 -8.72 -1.68
N GLY A 23 -14.05 -8.18 -0.72
CA GLY A 23 -14.31 -6.89 -0.10
C GLY A 23 -13.82 -5.72 -0.96
N ASN A 24 -14.08 -4.50 -0.47
CA ASN A 24 -13.57 -3.27 -1.07
C ASN A 24 -12.38 -2.74 -0.29
N MET A 25 -11.49 -2.02 -0.96
CA MET A 25 -10.36 -1.34 -0.34
C MET A 25 -10.64 0.16 -0.23
N ALA A 26 -10.50 0.70 0.97
CA ALA A 26 -10.49 2.15 1.18
C ALA A 26 -9.11 2.73 0.84
N GLY A 27 -8.05 2.04 1.27
CA GLY A 27 -6.69 2.43 0.98
C GLY A 27 -5.71 1.28 1.14
N TRP A 28 -4.52 1.46 0.56
CA TRP A 28 -3.43 0.52 0.69
C TRP A 28 -2.08 1.25 0.76
N PHE A 29 -1.15 0.64 1.48
CA PHE A 29 0.10 1.24 1.92
C PHE A 29 1.26 0.29 1.72
N ILE A 30 2.44 0.83 1.42
CA ILE A 30 3.67 0.06 1.26
C ILE A 30 4.74 0.59 2.20
N GLY A 31 5.27 -0.32 3.03
CA GLY A 31 6.56 -0.16 3.69
C GLY A 31 7.65 -0.78 2.82
N THR A 32 8.52 0.05 2.26
CA THR A 32 9.48 -0.37 1.22
C THR A 32 10.79 -0.95 1.77
N ASN A 33 10.97 -1.00 3.09
CA ASN A 33 12.14 -1.61 3.74
C ASN A 33 11.73 -2.17 5.12
N TYR A 34 10.96 -3.25 5.10
CA TYR A 34 10.38 -3.80 6.32
C TYR A 34 11.38 -4.73 7.04
N ASP A 35 11.62 -4.49 8.32
CA ASP A 35 12.53 -5.24 9.18
C ASP A 35 11.82 -6.37 9.96
N GLY A 36 10.50 -6.34 10.04
CA GLY A 36 9.69 -7.26 10.82
C GLY A 36 9.18 -6.69 12.15
N GLN A 37 9.58 -5.47 12.51
CA GLN A 37 9.19 -4.84 13.78
C GLN A 37 8.22 -3.69 13.57
N SER A 38 8.52 -2.77 12.66
CA SER A 38 7.76 -1.52 12.52
C SER A 38 7.31 -1.26 11.09
N PHE A 39 6.04 -0.89 10.93
CA PHE A 39 5.48 -0.56 9.63
C PHE A 39 5.55 0.95 9.38
N PHE A 40 6.52 1.37 8.57
CA PHE A 40 6.64 2.76 8.12
C PHE A 40 6.02 2.91 6.74
N VAL A 41 4.96 3.71 6.63
CA VAL A 41 4.33 4.04 5.35
C VAL A 41 5.30 4.85 4.50
N ARG A 42 5.63 4.34 3.31
CA ARG A 42 6.44 5.04 2.30
C ARG A 42 5.67 5.35 1.03
N HIS A 43 4.68 4.51 0.70
CA HIS A 43 3.69 4.80 -0.32
C HIS A 43 2.30 4.61 0.26
N ALA A 44 1.36 5.46 -0.16
CA ALA A 44 -0.04 5.43 0.24
C ALA A 44 -0.92 5.65 -0.98
N TYR A 45 -2.01 4.90 -1.07
CA TYR A 45 -2.94 4.96 -2.19
C TYR A 45 -4.38 4.77 -1.71
N PHE A 46 -5.32 5.44 -2.36
CA PHE A 46 -6.73 5.48 -1.99
C PHE A 46 -7.58 5.27 -3.24
N LEU A 47 -8.27 4.13 -3.32
CA LEU A 47 -8.86 3.69 -4.58
C LEU A 47 -10.23 4.30 -4.88
N ARG A 48 -11.00 4.74 -3.87
CA ARG A 48 -12.27 5.46 -4.05
C ARG A 48 -12.66 6.28 -2.82
N ALA A 49 -13.06 7.53 -3.05
CA ALA A 49 -14.34 8.09 -2.58
C ALA A 49 -14.59 9.41 -3.33
N ASN A 50 -15.83 9.85 -3.46
CA ASN A 50 -16.18 11.17 -4.00
C ASN A 50 -15.73 12.26 -3.00
N GLU A 51 -14.73 13.09 -3.30
CA GLU A 51 -14.23 14.24 -2.47
C GLU A 51 -13.14 14.05 -1.37
N PRO A 52 -12.33 12.97 -1.27
CA PRO A 52 -11.24 12.87 -0.31
C PRO A 52 -10.16 13.94 -0.54
N TYR A 53 -10.02 14.45 -1.77
CA TYR A 53 -9.16 15.59 -2.11
C TYR A 53 -9.48 16.81 -1.25
N GLU A 54 -10.74 17.23 -1.19
CA GLU A 54 -11.14 18.44 -0.44
C GLU A 54 -10.98 18.27 1.07
N LYS A 55 -11.33 17.11 1.61
CA LYS A 55 -11.18 16.82 3.04
C LYS A 55 -9.70 16.73 3.44
N LEU A 56 -8.87 16.05 2.63
CA LEU A 56 -7.44 15.92 2.90
C LEU A 56 -6.69 17.24 2.67
N LYS A 57 -7.01 17.98 1.60
CA LYS A 57 -6.48 19.33 1.34
C LYS A 57 -6.79 20.27 2.51
N LYS A 58 -8.03 20.26 3.02
CA LYS A 58 -8.39 21.00 4.24
C LYS A 58 -7.61 20.54 5.47
N ALA A 59 -7.41 19.23 5.65
CA ALA A 59 -6.68 18.69 6.78
C ALA A 59 -5.18 19.02 6.73
N LEU A 60 -4.56 18.94 5.55
CA LEU A 60 -3.13 19.19 5.34
C LEU A 60 -2.79 20.68 5.21
N ARG A 61 -3.79 21.55 5.00
CA ARG A 61 -3.64 23.01 4.79
C ARG A 61 -2.62 23.34 3.70
N ALA A 62 -2.51 22.49 2.68
CA ALA A 62 -1.53 22.61 1.61
C ALA A 62 -2.23 22.61 0.25
N GLU A 63 -1.65 23.32 -0.72
CA GLU A 63 -2.01 23.13 -2.12
C GLU A 63 -1.40 21.82 -2.60
N ILE A 64 -2.27 20.85 -2.91
CA ILE A 64 -1.86 19.55 -3.47
C ILE A 64 -2.11 19.61 -4.96
N ASP A 65 -1.05 19.41 -5.74
CA ASP A 65 -1.09 19.30 -7.20
C ASP A 65 -2.03 18.16 -7.64
N GLU A 66 -2.91 18.44 -8.60
CA GLU A 66 -3.93 17.49 -9.07
C GLU A 66 -3.31 16.25 -9.74
N GLY A 67 -2.15 16.41 -10.40
CA GLY A 67 -1.40 15.31 -10.99
C GLY A 67 -0.80 14.38 -9.94
N GLU A 68 -0.25 14.94 -8.86
CA GLU A 68 0.22 14.17 -7.71
C GLU A 68 -0.95 13.44 -7.00
N TRP A 69 -2.13 14.05 -6.94
CA TRP A 69 -3.33 13.41 -6.40
C TRP A 69 -3.76 12.19 -7.22
N SER A 70 -3.77 12.30 -8.55
CA SER A 70 -4.12 11.18 -9.44
C SER A 70 -3.23 9.95 -9.20
N ARG A 71 -1.95 10.16 -8.85
CA ARG A 71 -1.01 9.08 -8.52
C ARG A 71 -1.36 8.34 -7.23
N LEU A 72 -2.06 8.97 -6.30
CA LEU A 72 -2.55 8.32 -5.07
C LEU A 72 -3.78 7.44 -5.35
N CYS A 73 -4.50 7.68 -6.45
CA CYS A 73 -5.67 6.88 -6.85
C CYS A 73 -5.29 5.70 -7.76
N ALA A 74 -4.30 4.90 -7.36
CA ALA A 74 -3.77 3.83 -8.19
C ALA A 74 -3.83 2.45 -7.50
N ALA A 75 -4.15 1.41 -8.27
CA ALA A 75 -4.07 0.02 -7.84
C ALA A 75 -2.68 -0.59 -8.05
N THR A 76 -1.77 0.18 -8.65
CA THR A 76 -0.38 -0.20 -8.89
C THR A 76 0.51 0.90 -8.32
N SER A 77 1.58 0.51 -7.65
CA SER A 77 2.49 1.46 -7.03
C SER A 77 3.26 2.27 -8.08
N GLN A 78 3.69 3.46 -7.71
CA GLN A 78 4.85 4.07 -8.37
C GLN A 78 6.08 3.17 -8.19
N PRO A 79 7.04 3.18 -9.13
CA PRO A 79 8.29 2.44 -8.98
C PRO A 79 9.09 2.92 -7.76
N PHE A 80 9.79 1.99 -7.11
CA PHE A 80 10.71 2.31 -6.01
C PHE A 80 11.95 1.42 -6.01
N ALA A 81 13.00 1.87 -5.32
CA ALA A 81 14.25 1.11 -5.20
C ALA A 81 14.04 -0.20 -4.39
N PRO A 82 14.71 -1.30 -4.74
CA PRO A 82 14.62 -2.54 -3.98
C PRO A 82 15.02 -2.35 -2.50
N PRO A 83 14.28 -2.91 -1.53
CA PRO A 83 14.63 -2.85 -0.10
C PRO A 83 16.03 -3.38 0.18
N SER A 84 16.79 -2.75 1.07
CA SER A 84 18.01 -3.37 1.60
C SER A 84 17.71 -4.59 2.48
N SER A 85 16.56 -4.61 3.15
CA SER A 85 16.08 -5.74 3.95
C SER A 85 15.63 -6.95 3.11
N GLY A 86 15.51 -6.79 1.79
CA GLY A 86 14.92 -7.79 0.89
C GLY A 86 13.44 -8.06 1.12
N ARG A 87 12.74 -7.22 1.90
CA ARG A 87 11.33 -7.40 2.22
C ARG A 87 10.58 -6.08 2.16
N ILE A 88 9.36 -6.15 1.64
CA ILE A 88 8.37 -5.09 1.75
C ILE A 88 7.20 -5.58 2.60
N ALA A 89 6.42 -4.65 3.12
CA ALA A 89 5.13 -4.93 3.73
C ALA A 89 4.06 -4.14 2.99
N VAL A 90 2.96 -4.81 2.66
CA VAL A 90 1.78 -4.21 2.02
C VAL A 90 0.63 -4.30 3.01
N LYS A 91 0.06 -3.15 3.37
CA LYS A 91 -1.12 -3.07 4.23
C LYS A 91 -2.32 -2.63 3.41
N VAL A 92 -3.45 -3.29 3.57
CA VAL A 92 -4.73 -2.91 2.96
C VAL A 92 -5.75 -2.67 4.07
N ILE A 93 -6.57 -1.62 3.92
CA ILE A 93 -7.61 -1.26 4.88
C ILE A 93 -8.93 -1.09 4.12
N ASN A 94 -10.02 -1.64 4.66
CA ASN A 94 -11.37 -1.46 4.11
C ASN A 94 -12.09 -0.26 4.77
N HIS A 95 -13.34 0.03 4.34
CA HIS A 95 -14.11 1.15 4.88
C HIS A 95 -14.64 0.95 6.30
N PHE A 96 -14.58 -0.29 6.81
CA PHE A 96 -14.99 -0.64 8.16
C PHE A 96 -13.82 -0.56 9.16
N GLY A 97 -12.61 -0.30 8.66
CA GLY A 97 -11.39 -0.23 9.47
C GLY A 97 -10.69 -1.58 9.65
N ASP A 98 -11.14 -2.64 8.98
CA ASP A 98 -10.42 -3.91 8.99
C ASP A 98 -9.12 -3.77 8.21
N GLU A 99 -8.04 -4.31 8.78
CA GLU A 99 -6.71 -4.23 8.19
C GLU A 99 -6.13 -5.61 7.92
N VAL A 100 -5.45 -5.75 6.77
CA VAL A 100 -4.63 -6.92 6.45
C VAL A 100 -3.22 -6.46 6.09
N LEU A 101 -2.21 -7.08 6.70
CA LEU A 101 -0.79 -6.86 6.39
C LEU A 101 -0.21 -8.11 5.74
N LYS A 102 0.44 -7.95 4.60
CA LYS A 102 1.21 -9.01 3.93
C LYS A 102 2.66 -8.60 3.76
N VAL A 103 3.58 -9.44 4.24
CA VAL A 103 5.01 -9.26 4.01
C VAL A 103 5.42 -10.04 2.76
N CYS A 104 6.10 -9.37 1.84
CA CYS A 104 6.53 -9.96 0.57
C CYS A 104 8.07 -9.89 0.46
N PRO A 105 8.75 -11.01 0.17
CA PRO A 105 10.17 -10.98 -0.19
C PRO A 105 10.34 -10.33 -1.57
N VAL A 106 11.41 -9.56 -1.72
CA VAL A 106 11.83 -8.94 -2.97
C VAL A 106 13.27 -9.34 -3.23
N LEU A 107 13.56 -9.85 -4.42
CA LEU A 107 14.93 -10.24 -4.79
C LEU A 107 15.85 -9.03 -4.74
N THR A 108 16.84 -9.08 -3.85
CA THR A 108 17.93 -8.11 -3.81
C THR A 108 19.15 -8.72 -4.48
N LYS A 109 19.92 -7.92 -5.22
CA LYS A 109 21.26 -8.36 -5.60
C LYS A 109 22.08 -8.42 -4.31
N SER A 110 22.60 -9.59 -3.96
CA SER A 110 23.58 -9.72 -2.88
C SER A 110 24.74 -8.75 -3.14
N PRO A 111 25.30 -8.09 -2.12
CA PRO A 111 26.52 -7.33 -2.30
C PRO A 111 27.58 -8.35 -2.76
N GLY A 112 28.16 -8.13 -3.94
CA GLY A 112 29.18 -9.01 -4.48
C GLY A 112 30.27 -9.20 -3.43
N ARG A 113 30.52 -10.46 -3.06
CA ARG A 113 31.62 -10.83 -2.17
C ARG A 113 32.91 -10.43 -2.89
N SER A 114 33.51 -9.32 -2.48
CA SER A 114 34.87 -8.95 -2.91
C SER A 114 35.80 -10.07 -2.46
N LYS A 115 36.46 -10.70 -3.44
CA LYS A 115 37.62 -11.57 -3.19
C LYS A 115 38.79 -10.73 -2.71
#